data_AF-A0A0C9YP79-F1
#
_entry.id   AF-A0A0C9YP79-F1
#
_cell.length_a   1.000
_cell.length_b   1.000
_cell.length_c   1.000
_cell.angle_alpha   90.00
_cell.angle_beta   90.00
_cell.angle_gamma   90.00
#
_symmetry.space_group_name_H-M   'P 1'
#
loop_
_entity.id
_entity.type
_entity.pdbx_description
1 polymer ?
#
loop_
_entity_poly.entity_id
_entity_poly.type
_entity_poly.pdbx_seq_one_letter_code
_entity_poly.pdbx_strand_id
1 'polypeptide(L)'
;NCPGSDSSDWHLDLLRQRLFPASISKPQTAFTLGVLDHFLIDALECKTSAMSFYQKLKRFTNNAFPERVLDRYRELMRVSQLWRDLKHRKWFGFGHDIEQDPGDGGLALFCPACPQPGVNLPADWKVHLTAFRDTTMRQYVIDGNFTAQHMKMNKPELDVALSDGKGFMVAQVPLQAFLSFFAEN
;
A
#
# COMPACT_ATOMS: atom_id res chain seq x y z
N ASN A 1 24.17 -21.80 3.56
CA ASN A 1 25.29 -21.11 2.88
C ASN A 1 25.76 -21.97 1.73
N CYS A 2 25.34 -21.62 0.52
CA CYS A 2 25.91 -22.23 -0.69
C CYS A 2 27.33 -21.69 -0.87
N PRO A 3 28.34 -22.53 -1.13
CA PRO A 3 29.67 -22.04 -1.47
C PRO A 3 29.60 -21.19 -2.76
N GLY A 4 30.02 -19.92 -2.69
CA GLY A 4 30.11 -19.03 -3.86
C GLY A 4 29.00 -17.98 -4.02
N SER A 5 28.00 -17.92 -3.13
CA SER A 5 27.05 -16.78 -3.13
C SER A 5 27.62 -15.63 -2.30
N ASP A 6 27.77 -14.45 -2.89
CA ASP A 6 28.07 -13.24 -2.13
C ASP A 6 26.98 -13.00 -1.09
N SER A 7 27.39 -12.78 0.16
CA SER A 7 26.46 -12.63 1.28
C SER A 7 25.60 -11.36 1.21
N SER A 8 25.83 -10.47 0.24
CA SER A 8 25.05 -9.25 -0.01
C SER A 8 23.74 -9.51 -0.76
N ASP A 9 23.65 -10.58 -1.55
CA ASP A 9 22.61 -10.72 -2.59
C ASP A 9 21.55 -11.77 -2.25
N TRP A 10 21.54 -12.26 -1.02
CA TRP A 10 20.62 -13.30 -0.58
C TRP A 10 19.15 -12.94 -0.83
N HIS A 11 18.80 -11.65 -0.80
CA HIS A 11 17.44 -11.18 -1.00
C HIS A 11 17.02 -11.37 -2.46
N LEU A 12 17.95 -11.17 -3.40
CA LEU A 12 17.74 -11.47 -4.81
C LEU A 12 17.57 -12.98 -5.04
N ASP A 13 18.37 -13.80 -4.36
CA ASP A 13 18.26 -15.27 -4.47
C ASP A 13 16.92 -15.79 -3.94
N LEU A 14 16.45 -15.27 -2.81
CA LEU A 14 15.11 -15.59 -2.30
C LEU A 14 14.02 -15.15 -3.27
N LEU A 15 14.11 -13.93 -3.82
CA LEU A 15 13.12 -13.44 -4.79
C LEU A 15 13.12 -14.27 -6.07
N ARG A 16 14.28 -14.72 -6.56
CA ARG A 16 14.40 -15.67 -7.69
C ARG A 16 13.69 -16.99 -7.38
N GLN A 17 13.72 -17.45 -6.13
CA GLN A 17 12.98 -18.62 -5.65
C GLN A 17 11.52 -18.32 -5.28
N ARG A 18 11.01 -17.12 -5.59
CA ARG A 18 9.65 -16.67 -5.24
C ARG A 18 9.38 -16.66 -3.72
N LEU A 19 10.41 -16.35 -2.96
CA LEU A 19 10.36 -16.13 -1.51
C LEU A 19 10.61 -14.66 -1.22
N PHE A 20 9.66 -14.01 -0.55
CA PHE A 20 9.81 -12.65 -0.06
C PHE A 20 10.33 -12.68 1.39
N PRO A 21 11.50 -12.10 1.67
CA PRO A 21 12.07 -12.16 2.99
C PRO A 21 11.41 -11.21 3.99
N ALA A 22 11.37 -11.62 5.27
CA ALA A 22 10.84 -10.81 6.36
C ALA A 22 11.81 -9.75 6.91
N SER A 23 13.07 -9.74 6.44
CA SER A 23 14.11 -8.76 6.77
C SER A 23 14.99 -8.50 5.54
N ILE A 24 16.00 -7.63 5.63
CA ILE A 24 16.90 -7.24 4.50
C ILE A 24 18.38 -7.54 4.78
N SER A 25 18.81 -7.64 6.03
CA SER A 25 20.23 -7.84 6.38
C SER A 25 20.60 -9.24 6.91
N LYS A 26 19.63 -10.14 7.16
CA LYS A 26 19.77 -11.61 7.38
C LYS A 26 18.36 -12.23 7.55
N PRO A 27 17.79 -12.92 6.55
CA PRO A 27 16.44 -13.45 6.67
C PRO A 27 16.47 -14.74 7.50
N GLN A 28 15.60 -14.83 8.49
CA GLN A 28 15.30 -16.11 9.15
C GLN A 28 13.88 -16.59 8.86
N THR A 29 13.14 -15.81 8.08
CA THR A 29 11.76 -16.09 7.68
C THR A 29 11.54 -15.47 6.31
N ALA A 30 10.86 -16.20 5.45
CA ALA A 30 10.39 -15.72 4.16
C ALA A 30 9.01 -16.31 3.89
N PHE A 31 8.19 -15.59 3.13
CA PHE A 31 6.88 -16.04 2.69
C PHE A 31 6.92 -16.25 1.18
N THR A 32 6.20 -17.25 0.68
CA THR A 32 6.06 -17.40 -0.78
C THR A 32 5.22 -16.24 -1.33
N LEU A 33 5.52 -15.79 -2.54
CA LEU A 33 4.70 -14.76 -3.20
C LEU A 33 3.23 -15.18 -3.30
N GLY A 34 2.97 -16.48 -3.51
CA GLY A 34 1.61 -17.03 -3.53
C GLY A 34 0.86 -16.91 -2.21
N VAL A 35 1.53 -17.06 -1.05
CA VAL A 35 0.89 -16.80 0.25
C VAL A 35 0.49 -15.33 0.38
N LEU A 36 1.33 -14.41 -0.09
CA LEU A 36 1.05 -12.97 -0.04
C LEU A 36 -0.08 -12.56 -1.00
N ASP A 37 -0.15 -13.19 -2.17
CA ASP A 37 -1.25 -12.99 -3.12
C ASP A 37 -2.57 -13.58 -2.60
N HIS A 38 -2.55 -14.80 -2.06
CA HIS A 38 -3.73 -15.39 -1.41
C HIS A 38 -4.20 -14.57 -0.22
N PHE A 39 -3.27 -14.04 0.58
CA PHE A 39 -3.65 -13.19 1.71
C PHE A 39 -4.40 -11.93 1.26
N LEU A 40 -3.93 -11.30 0.19
CA LEU A 40 -4.61 -10.14 -0.40
C LEU A 40 -6.00 -10.50 -0.91
N ILE A 41 -6.12 -11.59 -1.68
CA ILE A 41 -7.41 -12.02 -2.25
C ILE A 41 -8.40 -12.40 -1.15
N ASP A 42 -7.99 -13.19 -0.15
CA ASP A 42 -8.85 -13.58 0.98
C ASP A 42 -9.34 -12.37 1.79
N ALA A 43 -8.51 -11.32 1.90
CA ALA A 43 -8.90 -10.07 2.55
C ALA A 43 -9.91 -9.27 1.72
N LEU A 44 -9.74 -9.21 0.40
CA LEU A 44 -10.63 -8.47 -0.52
C LEU A 44 -11.97 -9.17 -0.72
N GLU A 45 -11.96 -10.45 -1.07
CA GLU A 45 -13.15 -11.19 -1.48
C GLU A 45 -13.92 -11.75 -0.28
N CYS A 46 -13.20 -12.34 0.67
CA CYS A 46 -13.81 -13.04 1.79
C CYS A 46 -13.88 -12.20 3.07
N LYS A 47 -13.35 -10.96 3.05
CA LYS A 47 -13.22 -10.10 4.25
C LYS A 47 -12.52 -10.81 5.40
N THR A 48 -11.59 -11.71 5.07
CA THR A 48 -10.88 -12.52 6.06
C THR A 48 -9.97 -11.63 6.88
N SER A 49 -10.10 -11.68 8.21
CA SER A 49 -9.19 -10.95 9.09
C SER A 49 -7.76 -11.49 8.95
N ALA A 50 -6.77 -10.63 9.16
CA ALA A 50 -5.36 -11.04 9.15
C ALA A 50 -5.08 -12.22 10.09
N MET A 51 -5.66 -12.19 11.29
CA MET A 51 -5.50 -13.27 12.26
C MET A 51 -6.14 -14.57 11.75
N SER A 52 -7.35 -14.52 11.19
CA SER A 52 -8.03 -15.69 10.63
C SER A 52 -7.23 -16.32 9.49
N PHE A 53 -6.69 -15.50 8.57
CA PHE A 53 -5.82 -15.98 7.51
C PHE A 53 -4.54 -16.61 8.08
N TYR A 54 -3.93 -16.00 9.09
CA TYR A 54 -2.74 -16.55 9.71
C TYR A 54 -3.02 -17.89 10.41
N GLN A 55 -4.16 -18.06 11.08
CA GLN A 55 -4.57 -19.36 11.62
C GLN A 55 -4.79 -20.41 10.52
N LYS A 56 -5.37 -20.02 9.39
CA LYS A 56 -5.48 -20.86 8.18
C LYS A 56 -4.08 -21.27 7.67
N LEU A 57 -3.14 -20.34 7.62
CA LEU A 57 -1.75 -20.62 7.24
C LEU A 57 -1.07 -21.60 8.21
N LYS A 58 -1.25 -21.43 9.53
CA LYS A 58 -0.73 -22.38 10.53
C LYS A 58 -1.26 -23.79 10.30
N ARG A 59 -2.55 -23.94 9.97
CA ARG A 59 -3.15 -25.25 9.64
C ARG A 59 -2.62 -25.84 8.35
N PHE A 60 -2.34 -25.03 7.32
CA PHE A 60 -1.68 -25.54 6.11
C PHE A 60 -0.25 -26.03 6.38
N THR A 61 0.49 -25.36 7.28
CA THR A 61 1.84 -25.76 7.67
C THR A 61 1.84 -27.03 8.51
N ASN A 62 0.95 -27.11 9.51
CA ASN A 62 0.77 -28.30 10.34
C ASN A 62 -0.68 -28.35 10.85
N ASN A 63 -1.51 -29.16 10.19
CA ASN A 63 -2.93 -29.25 10.54
C ASN A 63 -3.18 -30.03 11.83
N ALA A 64 -2.29 -30.98 12.16
CA ALA A 64 -2.44 -31.81 13.36
C ALA A 64 -2.15 -31.02 14.63
N PHE A 65 -1.14 -30.13 14.59
CA PHE A 65 -0.67 -29.35 15.73
C PHE A 65 -0.37 -27.89 15.32
N PRO A 66 -1.39 -27.10 14.91
CA PRO A 66 -1.18 -25.74 14.44
C PRO A 66 -0.52 -24.85 15.51
N GLU A 67 -0.79 -25.08 16.78
CA GLU A 67 -0.19 -24.38 17.92
C GLU A 67 1.34 -24.53 18.00
N ARG A 68 1.91 -25.61 17.45
CA ARG A 68 3.36 -25.83 17.41
C ARG A 68 4.06 -25.05 16.30
N VAL A 69 3.31 -24.48 15.35
CA VAL A 69 3.87 -23.59 14.33
C VAL A 69 4.26 -22.27 14.99
N LEU A 70 5.53 -21.89 14.85
CA LEU A 70 6.07 -20.64 15.38
C LEU A 70 5.26 -19.43 14.91
N ASP A 71 4.97 -18.52 15.84
CA ASP A 71 4.26 -17.29 15.52
C ASP A 71 5.15 -16.34 14.70
N ARG A 72 4.68 -16.05 13.49
CA ARG A 72 5.25 -15.16 12.47
C ARG A 72 4.20 -14.19 11.93
N TYR A 73 3.15 -13.93 12.72
CA TYR A 73 2.05 -13.05 12.35
C TYR A 73 2.54 -11.63 12.00
N ARG A 74 3.43 -11.07 12.82
CA ARG A 74 3.96 -9.71 12.62
C ARG A 74 4.79 -9.61 11.34
N GLU A 75 5.58 -10.64 11.06
CA GLU A 75 6.37 -10.77 9.86
C GLU A 75 5.47 -10.86 8.63
N LEU A 76 4.40 -11.67 8.68
CA LEU A 76 3.41 -11.74 7.60
C LEU A 76 2.79 -10.36 7.34
N MET A 77 2.37 -9.65 8.39
CA MET A 77 1.76 -8.33 8.25
C MET A 77 2.69 -7.32 7.59
N ARG A 78 3.94 -7.24 8.04
CA ARG A 78 4.95 -6.33 7.49
C ARG A 78 5.26 -6.66 6.04
N VAL A 79 5.53 -7.93 5.74
CA VAL A 79 5.86 -8.38 4.38
C VAL A 79 4.69 -8.15 3.44
N SER A 80 3.46 -8.38 3.89
CA SER A 80 2.26 -8.15 3.09
C SER A 80 2.05 -6.67 2.76
N GLN A 81 2.38 -5.76 3.68
CA GLN A 81 2.36 -4.31 3.40
C GLN A 81 3.39 -3.95 2.31
N LEU A 82 4.65 -4.40 2.47
CA LEU A 82 5.71 -4.16 1.50
C LEU A 82 5.38 -4.77 0.12
N TRP A 83 4.84 -5.99 0.09
CA TRP A 83 4.45 -6.65 -1.15
C TRP A 83 3.37 -5.89 -1.90
N ARG A 84 2.36 -5.36 -1.20
CA ARG A 84 1.32 -4.52 -1.80
C ARG A 84 1.89 -3.23 -2.36
N ASP A 85 2.76 -2.55 -1.62
CA ASP A 85 3.43 -1.33 -2.08
C ASP A 85 4.28 -1.58 -3.34
N LEU A 86 5.08 -2.66 -3.35
CA LEU A 86 5.87 -3.04 -4.53
C LEU A 86 5.00 -3.40 -5.74
N LYS A 87 3.90 -4.15 -5.54
CA LYS A 87 2.95 -4.43 -6.62
C LYS A 87 2.31 -3.16 -7.16
N HIS A 88 1.97 -2.21 -6.28
CA HIS A 88 1.40 -0.92 -6.68
C HIS A 88 2.40 -0.10 -7.48
N ARG A 89 3.65 0.03 -7.02
CA ARG A 89 4.73 0.70 -7.74
C ARG A 89 4.97 0.10 -9.12
N LYS A 90 5.05 -1.24 -9.19
CA LYS A 90 5.20 -1.97 -10.45
C LYS A 90 4.04 -1.69 -11.41
N TRP A 91 2.81 -1.65 -10.90
CA TRP A 91 1.63 -1.38 -11.73
C TRP A 91 1.67 0.02 -12.37
N PHE A 92 2.27 0.99 -11.69
CA PHE A 92 2.50 2.34 -12.21
C PHE A 92 3.81 2.48 -13.02
N GLY A 93 4.52 1.38 -13.27
CA GLY A 93 5.75 1.38 -14.07
C GLY A 93 7.03 1.73 -13.29
N PHE A 94 6.96 1.91 -11.97
CA PHE A 94 8.12 2.15 -11.14
C PHE A 94 8.83 0.83 -10.81
N GLY A 95 10.10 0.69 -11.20
CA GLY A 95 10.95 -0.48 -10.92
C GLY A 95 11.36 -1.33 -12.13
N HIS A 96 11.07 -0.90 -13.37
CA HIS A 96 11.49 -1.60 -14.59
C HIS A 96 12.81 -1.06 -15.18
N ASP A 97 12.94 0.25 -15.43
CA ASP A 97 14.09 0.82 -16.15
C ASP A 97 14.73 2.05 -15.50
N ILE A 98 14.04 2.68 -14.55
CA ILE A 98 14.52 3.87 -13.84
C ILE A 98 14.30 3.61 -12.34
N GLU A 99 15.37 3.69 -11.56
CA GLU A 99 15.31 3.75 -10.09
C GLU A 99 14.78 5.13 -9.65
N GLN A 100 13.58 5.47 -10.13
CA GLN A 100 12.90 6.70 -9.78
C GLN A 100 11.79 6.36 -8.79
N ASP A 101 11.82 7.07 -7.67
CA ASP A 101 10.71 7.05 -6.72
C ASP A 101 9.55 7.88 -7.29
N PRO A 102 8.28 7.47 -7.11
CA PRO A 102 7.13 8.25 -7.55
C PRO A 102 7.12 9.61 -6.86
N GLY A 103 6.94 10.68 -7.63
CA GLY A 103 6.66 12.01 -7.09
C GLY A 103 5.25 12.11 -6.51
N ASP A 104 4.87 13.32 -6.08
CA ASP A 104 3.55 13.62 -5.53
C ASP A 104 2.43 13.18 -6.48
N GLY A 105 1.51 12.37 -5.98
CA GLY A 105 0.42 11.80 -6.78
C GLY A 105 0.84 10.82 -7.88
N GLY A 106 2.13 10.46 -7.99
CA GLY A 106 2.64 9.58 -9.04
C GLY A 106 2.10 8.15 -9.00
N LEU A 107 1.52 7.74 -7.87
CA LEU A 107 0.83 6.46 -7.65
C LEU A 107 -0.71 6.62 -7.59
N ALA A 108 -1.24 7.78 -7.95
CA ALA A 108 -2.68 8.04 -8.04
C ALA A 108 -3.17 7.75 -9.46
N LEU A 109 -4.28 7.01 -9.58
CA LEU A 109 -4.89 6.79 -10.89
C LEU A 109 -5.50 8.09 -11.40
N PHE A 110 -5.24 8.39 -12.67
CA PHE A 110 -5.95 9.47 -13.35
C PHE A 110 -7.44 9.11 -13.45
N CYS A 111 -8.29 9.96 -12.89
CA CYS A 111 -9.74 9.82 -12.95
C CYS A 111 -10.27 10.65 -14.13
N PRO A 112 -10.66 10.01 -15.26
CA PRO A 112 -11.18 10.72 -16.43
C PRO A 112 -12.61 11.23 -16.22
N ALA A 113 -13.34 10.67 -15.26
CA ALA A 113 -14.69 11.11 -14.90
C ALA A 113 -14.69 12.35 -14.00
N CYS A 114 -13.60 12.57 -13.25
CA CYS A 114 -13.48 13.71 -12.37
C CYS A 114 -13.33 15.00 -13.20
N PRO A 115 -13.84 16.15 -12.76
CA PRO A 115 -13.61 17.43 -13.44
C PRO A 115 -12.11 17.76 -13.54
N GLN A 116 -11.60 17.92 -14.77
CA GLN A 116 -10.20 18.20 -15.11
C GLN A 116 -10.13 19.44 -16.04
N PRO A 117 -9.68 20.60 -15.52
CA PRO A 117 -9.46 21.79 -16.34
C PRO A 117 -8.53 21.49 -17.52
N GLY A 118 -8.95 21.86 -18.74
CA GLY A 118 -8.17 21.65 -19.96
C GLY A 118 -8.18 20.22 -20.52
N VAL A 119 -8.89 19.28 -19.89
CA VAL A 119 -9.05 17.91 -20.40
C VAL A 119 -10.51 17.61 -20.75
N ASN A 120 -11.42 17.68 -19.77
CA ASN A 120 -12.83 17.34 -19.93
C ASN A 120 -13.80 18.45 -19.49
N LEU A 121 -13.27 19.60 -19.08
CA LEU A 121 -14.05 20.80 -18.77
C LEU A 121 -14.05 21.78 -19.95
N PRO A 122 -15.19 22.44 -20.26
CA PRO A 122 -15.25 23.56 -21.21
C PRO A 122 -14.28 24.68 -20.84
N ALA A 123 -13.75 25.44 -21.80
CA ALA A 123 -12.75 26.48 -21.53
C ALA A 123 -13.25 27.58 -20.58
N ASP A 124 -14.55 27.88 -20.64
CA ASP A 124 -15.28 28.86 -19.86
C ASP A 124 -15.96 28.27 -18.61
N TRP A 125 -15.56 27.06 -18.17
CA TRP A 125 -16.16 26.38 -17.02
C TRP A 125 -16.23 27.22 -15.75
N LYS A 126 -15.30 28.17 -15.56
CA LYS A 126 -15.27 29.10 -14.41
C LYS A 126 -16.42 30.12 -14.43
N VAL A 127 -16.93 30.48 -15.59
CA VAL A 127 -18.01 31.47 -15.74
C VAL A 127 -19.35 30.86 -15.32
N HIS A 128 -19.51 29.55 -15.51
CA HIS A 128 -20.76 28.84 -15.25
C HIS A 128 -20.77 27.98 -13.98
N LEU A 129 -19.89 28.29 -13.01
CA LEU A 129 -19.74 27.57 -11.74
C LEU A 129 -21.06 27.37 -10.98
N THR A 130 -21.95 28.36 -11.03
CA THR A 130 -23.27 28.30 -10.37
C THR A 130 -24.31 27.50 -11.15
N ALA A 131 -24.24 27.48 -12.48
CA ALA A 131 -25.21 26.78 -13.33
C ALA A 131 -24.90 25.28 -13.48
N PHE A 132 -23.62 24.90 -13.38
CA PHE A 132 -23.14 23.54 -13.59
C PHE A 132 -22.30 23.04 -12.41
N ARG A 133 -22.67 23.44 -11.19
CA ARG A 133 -21.89 23.14 -9.97
C ARG A 133 -21.59 21.64 -9.83
N ASP A 134 -22.54 20.78 -10.18
CA ASP A 134 -22.41 19.33 -10.03
C ASP A 134 -21.49 18.67 -11.07
N THR A 135 -21.27 19.29 -12.23
CA THR A 135 -20.41 18.76 -13.29
C THR A 135 -19.04 19.46 -13.36
N THR A 136 -18.91 20.62 -12.73
CA THR A 136 -17.67 21.41 -12.68
C THR A 136 -16.91 21.25 -11.37
N MET A 137 -17.59 20.87 -10.28
CA MET A 137 -16.97 20.68 -8.98
C MET A 137 -16.48 19.24 -8.81
N ARG A 138 -15.19 19.08 -8.48
CA ARG A 138 -14.66 17.78 -8.09
C ARG A 138 -15.28 17.37 -6.76
N GLN A 139 -16.23 16.45 -6.83
CA GLN A 139 -16.79 15.83 -5.64
C GLN A 139 -15.85 14.72 -5.20
N TYR A 140 -15.27 14.88 -4.01
CA TYR A 140 -14.64 13.78 -3.30
C TYR A 140 -15.77 12.98 -2.65
N VAL A 141 -16.43 12.11 -3.42
CA VAL A 141 -17.51 11.28 -2.90
C VAL A 141 -16.92 10.30 -1.88
N ILE A 142 -17.16 10.57 -0.59
CA ILE A 142 -16.89 9.66 0.54
C ILE A 142 -18.11 8.73 0.75
N ASP A 143 -18.68 8.23 -0.35
CA ASP A 143 -19.66 7.16 -0.35
C ASP A 143 -19.23 6.12 -1.38
N GLY A 144 -18.10 5.50 -1.08
CA GLY A 144 -18.11 4.04 -1.00
C GLY A 144 -17.98 3.72 0.47
N ASN A 145 -18.39 2.53 0.89
CA ASN A 145 -18.22 2.00 2.24
C ASN A 145 -16.73 1.80 2.63
N PHE A 146 -15.90 2.82 2.44
CA PHE A 146 -14.53 2.96 2.86
C PHE A 146 -14.58 3.53 4.26
N THR A 147 -14.59 2.65 5.25
CA THR A 147 -14.29 3.08 6.61
C THR A 147 -12.80 3.44 6.63
N ALA A 148 -12.48 4.72 6.47
CA ALA A 148 -11.16 5.23 6.81
C ALA A 148 -11.01 5.14 8.34
N GLN A 149 -10.77 3.92 8.84
CA GLN A 149 -10.54 3.68 10.25
C GLN A 149 -9.14 4.22 10.60
N HIS A 150 -9.10 5.52 10.85
CA HIS A 150 -7.94 6.18 11.43
C HIS A 150 -7.88 5.77 12.89
N MET A 151 -7.33 4.59 13.17
CA MET A 151 -6.96 4.21 14.52
C MET A 151 -5.77 5.06 14.93
N LYS A 152 -5.84 5.68 16.11
CA LYS A 152 -4.69 6.37 16.69
C LYS A 152 -3.56 5.37 16.85
N MET A 153 -2.46 5.60 16.14
CA MET A 153 -1.30 4.72 16.24
C MET A 153 -0.77 4.75 17.68
N ASN A 154 -0.51 3.57 18.26
CA ASN A 154 0.01 3.48 19.62
C ASN A 154 1.43 4.09 19.74
N LYS A 155 2.21 3.98 18.65
CA LYS A 155 3.59 4.48 18.52
C LYS A 155 3.75 5.23 17.19
N PRO A 156 3.24 6.47 17.08
CA PRO A 156 3.28 7.22 15.84
C PRO A 156 4.72 7.48 15.34
N GLU A 157 5.69 7.53 16.23
CA GLU A 157 7.12 7.70 15.91
C GLU A 157 7.72 6.52 15.14
N LEU A 158 7.05 5.36 15.15
CA LEU A 158 7.45 4.16 14.41
C LEU A 158 6.59 3.92 13.17
N ASP A 159 5.65 4.82 12.88
CA ASP A 159 4.80 4.71 11.70
C ASP A 159 5.56 5.26 10.49
N VAL A 160 5.92 4.36 9.57
CA VAL A 160 6.68 4.70 8.36
C VAL A 160 5.74 4.56 7.17
N ALA A 161 5.31 5.70 6.63
CA ALA A 161 4.49 5.74 5.43
C ALA A 161 5.32 5.34 4.19
N LEU A 162 4.89 4.28 3.50
CA LEU A 162 5.57 3.78 2.29
C LEU A 162 5.31 4.67 1.06
N SER A 163 4.19 5.38 1.05
CA SER A 163 3.67 6.16 -0.07
C SER A 163 3.14 7.54 0.36
N ASP A 164 3.82 8.19 1.31
CA ASP A 164 3.44 9.53 1.81
C ASP A 164 3.39 10.56 0.67
N GLY A 165 2.22 11.14 0.41
CA GLY A 165 2.03 12.08 -0.71
C GLY A 165 2.01 11.49 -2.12
N LYS A 166 2.35 10.20 -2.27
CA LYS A 166 2.52 9.58 -3.60
C LYS A 166 1.21 9.11 -4.21
N GLY A 167 0.20 8.83 -3.39
CA GLY A 167 -1.12 8.37 -3.84
C GLY A 167 -2.13 9.50 -4.00
N PHE A 168 -3.39 9.22 -3.73
CA PHE A 168 -4.47 10.23 -3.79
C PHE A 168 -4.42 11.27 -2.66
N MET A 169 -3.68 11.00 -1.58
CA MET A 169 -3.54 11.87 -0.43
C MET A 169 -2.24 12.66 -0.51
N VAL A 170 -2.28 13.92 -0.07
CA VAL A 170 -1.09 14.77 0.09
C VAL A 170 -0.19 14.26 1.22
N ALA A 171 1.08 14.63 1.20
CA ALA A 171 2.03 14.24 2.24
C ALA A 171 1.65 14.82 3.61
N GLN A 172 1.98 14.11 4.69
CA GLN A 172 1.56 14.47 6.04
C GLN A 172 2.10 15.83 6.50
N VAL A 173 3.38 16.12 6.23
CA VAL A 173 4.05 17.36 6.65
C VAL A 173 3.40 18.61 6.03
N PRO A 174 3.24 18.73 4.70
CA PRO A 174 2.58 19.89 4.11
C PRO A 174 1.10 20.01 4.51
N LEU A 175 0.42 18.89 4.73
CA LEU A 175 -0.96 18.91 5.24
C LEU A 175 -1.04 19.49 6.64
N GLN A 176 -0.16 19.08 7.56
CA GLN A 176 -0.13 19.62 8.92
C GLN A 176 0.17 21.13 8.91
N ALA A 177 1.14 21.58 8.10
CA ALA A 177 1.45 22.99 7.98
C ALA A 177 0.24 23.80 7.48
N PHE A 178 -0.48 23.29 6.48
CA PHE A 178 -1.71 23.89 5.98
C PHE A 178 -2.78 23.97 7.08
N LEU A 179 -3.03 22.88 7.81
CA LEU A 179 -4.03 22.86 8.87
C LEU A 179 -3.69 23.81 10.02
N SER A 180 -2.42 23.92 10.40
CA SER A 180 -1.97 24.88 11.42
C SER A 180 -2.21 26.33 10.99
N PHE A 181 -1.92 26.68 9.74
CA PHE A 181 -2.17 28.01 9.20
C PHE A 181 -3.66 28.42 9.32
N PHE A 182 -4.59 27.50 9.09
CA PHE A 182 -6.03 27.75 9.24
C PHE A 182 -6.56 27.60 10.67
N ALA A 183 -5.81 26.97 11.57
CA ALA A 183 -6.19 26.89 12.98
C ALA A 183 -5.80 28.17 13.75
N GLU A 184 -4.80 28.90 13.24
CA GLU A 184 -4.28 30.14 13.83
C GLU A 184 -4.96 31.42 13.28
N ASN A 185 -5.75 31.31 12.20
CA ASN A 185 -6.52 32.40 11.58
C ASN A 185 -8.03 32.13 11.63
#